data_AF-A0A1H3C3K2-F1
#
_entry.id   AF-A0A1H3C3K2-F1
#
_cell.length_a   1.000
_cell.length_b   1.000
_cell.length_c   1.000
_cell.angle_alpha   90.00
_cell.angle_beta   90.00
_cell.angle_gamma   90.00
#
_symmetry.space_group_name_H-M   'P 1'
#
loop_
_entity.id
_entity.type
_entity.pdbx_description
1 polymer ?
#
loop_
_entity_poly.entity_id
_entity_poly.type
_entity_poly.pdbx_seq_one_letter_code
_entity_poly.pdbx_strand_id
1 'polypeptide(L)'
;MSQFDPLRDFYQRRQIVRLDALASGVQLVNLRSESPRGSFVFPGTDYLDNIEVGGHPVGHVDYGLSPLGDRVYINMLEIERAQRGQGIGLAVLWQLWRTHQVPIVPLDQCTSSDGFWYRARRRFAAAGAVLGEELRGDERQILEQQRWQHLVPESVNDRSHRKYWEWVASEHAAGRPAGPGIR
;
A
#
# COMPACT_ATOMS: atom_id res chain seq x y z
N MET A 1 -21.23 -3.79 -19.23
CA MET A 1 -22.11 -4.38 -18.21
C MET A 1 -21.73 -5.85 -18.09
N SER A 2 -21.31 -6.32 -16.90
CA SER A 2 -21.02 -7.75 -16.69
C SER A 2 -22.33 -8.52 -16.72
N GLN A 3 -22.43 -9.53 -17.58
CA GLN A 3 -23.58 -10.43 -17.65
C GLN A 3 -23.62 -11.25 -16.35
N PHE A 4 -24.80 -11.35 -15.71
CA PHE A 4 -25.00 -12.19 -14.53
C PHE A 4 -24.77 -13.66 -14.92
N ASP A 5 -23.81 -14.31 -14.26
CA ASP A 5 -23.52 -15.74 -14.41
C ASP A 5 -23.80 -16.42 -13.05
N PRO A 6 -24.95 -17.11 -12.92
CA PRO A 6 -25.38 -17.70 -11.65
C PRO A 6 -24.39 -18.72 -11.08
N LEU A 7 -23.69 -19.46 -11.95
CA LEU A 7 -22.72 -20.48 -11.52
C LEU A 7 -21.47 -19.79 -10.96
N ARG A 8 -20.94 -18.81 -11.69
CA ARG A 8 -19.80 -18.01 -11.24
C ARG A 8 -20.10 -17.32 -9.91
N ASP A 9 -21.25 -16.68 -9.80
CA ASP A 9 -21.66 -15.97 -8.59
C ASP A 9 -21.82 -16.93 -7.40
N PHE A 10 -22.39 -18.12 -7.62
CA PHE A 10 -22.50 -19.14 -6.58
C PHE A 10 -21.13 -19.60 -6.06
N TYR A 11 -20.20 -19.93 -6.97
CA TYR A 11 -18.86 -20.35 -6.57
C TYR A 11 -18.06 -19.22 -5.91
N GLN A 12 -18.23 -17.99 -6.37
CA GLN A 12 -17.60 -16.81 -5.80
C GLN A 12 -18.06 -16.57 -4.35
N ARG A 13 -19.37 -16.56 -4.11
CA ARG A 13 -19.94 -16.43 -2.76
C ARG A 13 -19.40 -17.50 -1.81
N ARG A 14 -19.24 -18.73 -2.29
CA ARG A 14 -18.64 -19.81 -1.49
C ARG A 14 -17.16 -19.57 -1.16
N GLN A 15 -16.39 -18.95 -2.06
CA GLN A 15 -15.01 -18.59 -1.74
C GLN A 15 -14.94 -17.43 -0.75
N ILE A 16 -15.81 -16.43 -0.87
CA ILE A 16 -15.93 -15.32 0.09
C ILE A 16 -16.19 -15.89 1.50
N VAL A 17 -17.21 -16.74 1.66
CA VAL A 17 -17.53 -17.36 2.96
C VAL A 17 -16.35 -18.14 3.54
N ARG A 18 -15.57 -18.82 2.70
CA ARG A 18 -14.37 -19.54 3.16
C ARG A 18 -13.27 -18.60 3.62
N LEU A 19 -13.03 -17.50 2.90
CA LEU A 19 -12.03 -16.52 3.29
C LEU A 19 -12.47 -15.74 4.54
N ASP A 20 -13.76 -15.45 4.68
CA ASP A 20 -14.32 -14.85 5.89
C ASP A 20 -14.15 -15.75 7.11
N ALA A 21 -14.45 -17.05 6.98
CA ALA A 21 -14.24 -18.02 8.04
C ALA A 21 -12.75 -18.18 8.39
N LEU A 22 -11.86 -18.09 7.40
CA LEU A 22 -10.42 -18.10 7.66
C LEU A 22 -9.96 -16.85 8.41
N ALA A 23 -10.52 -15.69 8.05
CA ALA A 23 -10.17 -14.39 8.61
C ALA A 23 -10.83 -14.09 9.95
N SER A 24 -11.85 -14.83 10.38
CA SER A 24 -12.58 -14.55 11.62
C SER A 24 -11.73 -14.69 12.89
N GLY A 25 -10.68 -15.51 12.84
CA GLY A 25 -9.78 -15.75 13.97
C GLY A 25 -8.55 -14.83 14.01
N VAL A 26 -8.36 -13.99 12.99
CA VAL A 26 -7.24 -13.04 12.90
C VAL A 26 -7.74 -11.65 13.28
N GLN A 27 -6.90 -10.87 13.94
CA GLN A 27 -7.13 -9.45 14.19
C GLN A 27 -5.89 -8.67 13.79
N LEU A 28 -6.11 -7.48 13.20
CA LEU A 28 -5.06 -6.51 12.93
C LEU A 28 -5.17 -5.40 13.96
N VAL A 29 -4.13 -5.29 14.80
CA VAL A 29 -4.06 -4.29 15.86
C VAL A 29 -3.09 -3.21 15.40
N ASN A 30 -3.62 -2.02 15.08
CA ASN A 30 -2.79 -0.93 14.59
C ASN A 30 -1.81 -0.46 15.67
N LEU A 31 -0.52 -0.51 15.33
CA LEU A 31 0.55 0.03 16.16
C LEU A 31 0.88 1.46 15.77
N ARG A 32 0.86 1.74 14.48
CA ARG A 32 1.34 2.99 13.91
C ARG A 32 0.59 3.28 12.61
N SER A 33 0.23 4.54 12.43
CA SER A 33 -0.35 5.08 11.19
C SER A 33 0.33 6.41 10.90
N GLU A 34 0.95 6.54 9.72
CA GLU A 34 1.75 7.73 9.39
C GLU A 34 1.68 8.11 7.92
N SER A 35 2.08 9.35 7.63
CA SER A 35 2.28 9.85 6.27
C SER A 35 3.65 10.53 6.14
N PRO A 36 4.77 9.81 6.37
CA PRO A 36 6.08 10.44 6.38
C PRO A 36 6.51 10.78 4.95
N ARG A 37 7.03 11.98 4.75
CA ARG A 37 7.61 12.35 3.44
C ARG A 37 8.77 11.40 3.12
N GLY A 38 8.73 10.81 1.93
CA GLY A 38 9.74 9.86 1.45
C GLY A 38 9.30 8.40 1.57
N SER A 39 8.17 8.08 2.20
CA SER A 39 7.58 6.76 2.03
C SER A 39 6.99 6.58 0.64
N PHE A 40 6.90 5.32 0.20
CA PHE A 40 6.41 4.96 -1.12
C PHE A 40 5.02 5.55 -1.40
N VAL A 41 4.12 5.53 -0.42
CA VAL A 41 2.75 6.01 -0.59
C VAL A 41 2.57 7.48 -0.27
N PHE A 42 3.59 8.28 0.06
CA PHE A 42 3.40 9.68 0.43
C PHE A 42 2.69 10.49 -0.68
N PRO A 43 1.66 11.32 -0.38
CA PRO A 43 1.15 11.73 0.95
C PRO A 43 0.01 10.87 1.53
N GLY A 44 -0.10 9.61 1.10
CA GLY A 44 -1.01 8.59 1.62
C GLY A 44 -0.58 8.12 3.01
N THR A 45 -1.12 6.99 3.46
CA THR A 45 -0.94 6.52 4.84
C THR A 45 -0.25 5.16 4.87
N ASP A 46 0.87 5.07 5.55
CA ASP A 46 1.53 3.83 5.93
C ASP A 46 1.03 3.35 7.29
N TYR A 47 0.89 2.04 7.41
CA TYR A 47 0.37 1.34 8.58
C TYR A 47 1.35 0.24 8.98
N LEU A 48 1.53 0.10 10.29
CA LEU A 48 2.13 -1.09 10.88
C LEU A 48 1.12 -1.69 11.84
N ASP A 49 0.65 -2.88 11.53
CA ASP A 49 -0.31 -3.61 12.34
C ASP A 49 0.32 -4.88 12.90
N ASN A 50 0.10 -5.14 14.20
CA ASN A 50 0.33 -6.47 14.77
C ASN A 50 -0.75 -7.43 14.29
N ILE A 51 -0.36 -8.66 13.99
CA ILE A 51 -1.28 -9.74 13.65
C ILE A 51 -1.51 -10.54 14.93
N GLU A 52 -2.76 -10.60 15.38
CA GLU A 52 -3.16 -11.37 16.55
C GLU A 52 -4.09 -12.53 16.17
N VAL A 53 -3.90 -13.68 16.81
CA VAL A 53 -4.79 -14.84 16.72
C VAL A 53 -5.19 -15.26 18.13
N GLY A 54 -6.49 -15.21 18.42
CA GLY A 54 -6.99 -15.47 19.78
C GLY A 54 -6.34 -14.57 20.84
N GLY A 55 -6.07 -13.30 20.50
CA GLY A 55 -5.45 -12.31 21.39
C GLY A 55 -3.94 -12.48 21.61
N HIS A 56 -3.28 -13.37 20.86
CA HIS A 56 -1.82 -13.56 20.94
C HIS A 56 -1.16 -13.01 19.68
N PRO A 57 -0.09 -12.20 19.80
CA PRO A 57 0.67 -11.74 18.64
C PRO A 57 1.33 -12.94 17.95
N VAL A 58 1.23 -12.98 16.62
CA VAL A 58 1.78 -14.05 15.76
C VAL A 58 2.55 -13.52 14.56
N GLY A 59 2.79 -12.21 14.51
CA GLY A 59 3.46 -11.54 13.39
C GLY A 59 3.04 -10.08 13.26
N HIS A 60 3.42 -9.47 12.13
CA HIS A 60 3.03 -8.10 11.78
C HIS A 60 2.87 -7.94 10.27
N VAL A 61 2.18 -6.88 9.87
CA VAL A 61 2.04 -6.44 8.48
C VAL A 61 2.33 -4.95 8.38
N ASP A 62 3.18 -4.59 7.43
CA ASP A 62 3.51 -3.23 7.03
C ASP A 62 2.91 -2.99 5.64
N TYR A 63 2.01 -2.02 5.55
CA TYR A 63 1.29 -1.71 4.32
C TYR A 63 0.96 -0.23 4.19
N GLY A 64 0.88 0.24 2.95
CA GLY A 64 0.51 1.62 2.64
C GLY A 64 -0.79 1.70 1.84
N LEU A 65 -1.64 2.66 2.17
CA LEU A 65 -2.79 3.04 1.36
C LEU A 65 -2.39 4.16 0.38
N SER A 66 -2.61 3.92 -0.90
CA SER A 66 -2.42 4.90 -1.98
C SER A 66 -3.08 6.24 -1.63
N PRO A 67 -2.45 7.40 -1.92
CA PRO A 67 -3.11 8.71 -1.78
C PRO A 67 -4.40 8.83 -2.60
N LEU A 68 -4.52 8.03 -3.67
CA LEU A 68 -5.71 7.97 -4.51
C LEU A 68 -6.83 7.12 -3.89
N GLY A 69 -6.56 6.44 -2.77
CA GLY A 69 -7.50 5.56 -2.08
C GLY A 69 -7.89 4.32 -2.89
N ASP A 70 -7.06 3.92 -3.86
CA ASP A 70 -7.44 2.96 -4.89
C ASP A 70 -6.65 1.64 -4.83
N ARG A 71 -5.62 1.56 -3.98
CA ARG A 71 -4.75 0.39 -3.80
C ARG A 71 -4.18 0.35 -2.39
N VAL A 72 -4.02 -0.87 -1.88
CA VAL A 72 -3.19 -1.18 -0.71
C VAL A 72 -1.89 -1.80 -1.19
N TYR A 73 -0.76 -1.29 -0.73
CA TYR A 73 0.57 -1.80 -1.02
C TYR A 73 1.12 -2.57 0.18
N ILE A 74 1.51 -3.83 0.00
CA ILE A 74 2.14 -4.60 1.08
C ILE A 74 3.65 -4.41 1.01
N ASN A 75 4.22 -3.74 2.00
CA ASN A 75 5.67 -3.62 2.14
C ASN A 75 6.25 -4.89 2.78
N MET A 76 5.65 -5.34 3.89
CA MET A 76 6.08 -6.55 4.59
C MET A 76 4.90 -7.30 5.18
N LEU A 77 4.93 -8.63 5.08
CA LEU A 77 4.00 -9.51 5.77
C LEU A 77 4.81 -10.63 6.42
N GLU A 78 4.97 -10.58 7.73
CA GLU A 78 5.72 -11.57 8.48
C GLU A 78 4.83 -12.31 9.48
N ILE A 79 4.80 -13.63 9.35
CA ILE A 79 4.21 -14.54 10.33
C ILE A 79 5.34 -15.25 11.06
N GLU A 80 5.24 -15.31 12.38
CA GLU A 80 6.17 -16.05 13.23
C GLU A 80 6.33 -17.49 12.74
N ARG A 81 7.56 -18.01 12.76
CA ARG A 81 7.88 -19.32 12.15
C ARG A 81 7.00 -20.45 12.68
N ALA A 82 6.73 -20.47 13.99
CA ALA A 82 5.90 -21.50 14.63
C ALA A 82 4.43 -21.45 14.18
N GLN A 83 3.97 -20.31 13.67
CA GLN A 83 2.59 -20.06 13.27
C GLN A 83 2.38 -20.17 11.74
N ARG A 84 3.45 -20.43 10.97
CA ARG A 84 3.37 -20.57 9.51
C ARG A 84 2.60 -21.82 9.09
N GLY A 85 2.06 -21.80 7.87
CA GLY A 85 1.31 -22.92 7.29
C GLY A 85 -0.16 -23.01 7.72
N GLN A 86 -0.59 -22.19 8.67
CA GLN A 86 -1.97 -22.18 9.20
C GLN A 86 -2.94 -21.27 8.43
N GLY A 87 -2.50 -20.67 7.33
CA GLY A 87 -3.34 -19.77 6.50
C GLY A 87 -3.45 -18.33 7.02
N ILE A 88 -2.76 -17.97 8.11
CA ILE A 88 -2.80 -16.63 8.74
C ILE A 88 -2.47 -15.53 7.73
N GLY A 89 -1.38 -15.65 6.95
CA GLY A 89 -1.02 -14.63 5.96
C GLY A 89 -2.11 -14.39 4.91
N LEU A 90 -2.88 -15.43 4.53
CA LEU A 90 -4.00 -15.27 3.61
C LEU A 90 -5.20 -14.59 4.29
N ALA A 91 -5.47 -14.92 5.56
CA ALA A 91 -6.47 -14.24 6.37
C ALA A 91 -6.16 -12.75 6.52
N VAL A 92 -4.90 -12.39 6.78
CA VAL A 92 -4.44 -11.00 6.88
C VAL A 92 -4.73 -10.24 5.60
N LEU A 93 -4.30 -10.77 4.44
CA LEU A 93 -4.60 -10.13 3.15
C LEU A 93 -6.11 -9.99 2.93
N TRP A 94 -6.91 -10.99 3.30
CA TRP A 94 -8.37 -10.91 3.16
C TRP A 94 -8.98 -9.85 4.09
N GLN A 95 -8.48 -9.71 5.32
CA GLN A 95 -8.92 -8.64 6.23
C GLN A 95 -8.60 -7.26 5.66
N LEU A 96 -7.39 -7.05 5.14
CA LEU A 96 -7.02 -5.79 4.50
C LEU A 96 -7.94 -5.49 3.31
N TRP A 97 -8.21 -6.49 2.47
CA TRP A 97 -9.14 -6.32 1.35
C TRP A 97 -10.55 -5.99 1.83
N ARG A 98 -11.01 -6.64 2.91
CA ARG A 98 -12.32 -6.34 3.50
C ARG A 98 -12.41 -4.91 4.02
N THR A 99 -11.37 -4.44 4.69
CA THR A 99 -11.30 -3.10 5.29
C THR A 99 -11.27 -2.02 4.21
N HIS A 100 -10.44 -2.18 3.19
CA HIS A 100 -10.20 -1.11 2.20
C HIS A 100 -10.97 -1.27 0.88
N GLN A 101 -11.46 -2.48 0.57
CA GLN A 101 -12.23 -2.80 -0.65
C GLN A 101 -11.53 -2.42 -1.96
N VAL A 102 -10.20 -2.45 -1.97
CA VAL A 102 -9.36 -2.10 -3.14
C VAL A 102 -8.36 -3.20 -3.44
N PRO A 103 -7.82 -3.26 -4.68
CA PRO A 103 -6.74 -4.19 -5.01
C PRO A 103 -5.56 -4.09 -4.04
N ILE A 104 -5.00 -5.24 -3.68
CA ILE A 104 -3.78 -5.34 -2.88
C ILE A 104 -2.61 -5.62 -3.82
N VAL A 105 -1.47 -4.94 -3.65
CA VAL A 105 -0.29 -5.05 -4.49
C VAL A 105 0.96 -5.19 -3.62
N PRO A 106 1.68 -6.32 -3.65
CA PRO A 106 2.95 -6.44 -2.92
C PRO A 106 4.05 -5.58 -3.57
N LEU A 107 4.84 -4.89 -2.76
CA LEU A 107 6.00 -4.09 -3.20
C LEU A 107 7.23 -4.96 -3.43
N ASP A 108 7.56 -5.81 -2.46
CA ASP A 108 8.65 -6.78 -2.57
C ASP A 108 8.19 -8.14 -2.01
N GLN A 109 8.51 -9.21 -2.72
CA GLN A 109 8.26 -10.58 -2.32
C GLN A 109 9.58 -11.34 -2.20
N CYS A 110 9.82 -11.93 -1.04
CA CYS A 110 10.87 -12.93 -0.90
C CYS A 110 10.58 -14.11 -1.85
N THR A 111 11.56 -14.54 -2.62
CA THR A 111 11.41 -15.69 -3.55
C THR A 111 10.95 -16.98 -2.86
N SER A 112 11.33 -17.17 -1.59
CA SER A 112 10.85 -18.28 -0.76
C SER A 112 9.34 -18.23 -0.46
N SER A 113 8.68 -17.11 -0.75
CA SER A 113 7.24 -16.88 -0.56
C SER A 113 6.41 -16.95 -1.85
N ASP A 114 7.02 -17.17 -3.02
CA ASP A 114 6.31 -17.22 -4.32
C ASP A 114 5.14 -18.19 -4.33
N GLY A 115 5.35 -19.39 -3.75
CA GLY A 115 4.31 -20.40 -3.64
C GLY A 115 3.11 -19.95 -2.79
N PHE A 116 3.34 -19.09 -1.79
CA PHE A 116 2.26 -18.47 -1.02
C PHE A 116 1.51 -17.45 -1.87
N TRP A 117 2.21 -16.51 -2.51
CA TRP A 117 1.58 -15.44 -3.30
C TRP A 117 0.79 -15.97 -4.49
N TYR A 118 1.33 -16.95 -5.22
CA TYR A 118 0.61 -17.63 -6.30
C TYR A 118 -0.74 -18.21 -5.81
N ARG A 119 -0.71 -18.89 -4.66
CA ARG A 119 -1.90 -19.49 -4.04
C ARG A 119 -2.87 -18.44 -3.50
N ALA A 120 -2.37 -17.31 -3.01
CA ALA A 120 -3.19 -16.21 -2.54
C ALA A 120 -3.93 -15.54 -3.70
N ARG A 121 -3.23 -15.21 -4.80
CA ARG A 121 -3.83 -14.62 -6.01
C ARG A 121 -4.97 -15.47 -6.56
N ARG A 122 -4.77 -16.79 -6.66
CA ARG A 122 -5.82 -17.71 -7.12
C ARG A 122 -7.06 -17.70 -6.23
N ARG A 123 -6.89 -17.65 -4.91
CA ARG A 123 -8.03 -17.63 -3.97
C ARG A 123 -8.76 -16.29 -3.98
N PHE A 124 -8.02 -15.18 -4.09
CA PHE A 124 -8.57 -13.84 -4.27
C PHE A 124 -9.40 -13.75 -5.54
N ALA A 125 -8.84 -14.16 -6.68
CA ALA A 125 -9.54 -14.13 -7.97
C ALA A 125 -10.82 -14.97 -7.92
N ALA A 126 -10.78 -16.14 -7.26
CA ALA A 126 -11.96 -16.99 -7.10
C ALA A 126 -13.03 -16.39 -6.16
N ALA A 127 -12.67 -15.44 -5.29
CA ALA A 127 -13.58 -14.63 -4.49
C ALA A 127 -13.98 -13.29 -5.15
N GLY A 128 -13.47 -13.01 -6.36
CA GLY A 128 -13.69 -11.75 -7.08
C GLY A 128 -12.88 -10.56 -6.56
N ALA A 129 -11.89 -10.81 -5.70
CA ALA A 129 -10.94 -9.81 -5.23
C ALA A 129 -9.66 -9.83 -6.07
N VAL A 130 -8.94 -8.71 -6.09
CA VAL A 130 -7.70 -8.57 -6.86
C VAL A 130 -6.50 -8.49 -5.92
N LEU A 131 -5.59 -9.46 -6.07
CA LEU A 131 -4.23 -9.41 -5.54
C LEU A 131 -3.29 -9.30 -6.74
N GLY A 132 -2.68 -8.13 -6.91
CA GLY A 132 -1.88 -7.77 -8.07
C GLY A 132 -0.52 -8.45 -8.13
N GLU A 133 0.17 -8.18 -9.24
CA GLU A 133 1.57 -8.54 -9.41
C GLU A 133 2.48 -7.67 -8.55
N GLU A 134 3.69 -8.15 -8.32
CA GLU A 134 4.70 -7.41 -7.56
C GLU A 134 5.17 -6.14 -8.25
N LEU A 135 5.35 -5.07 -7.47
CA LEU A 135 6.07 -3.87 -7.89
C LEU A 135 7.55 -3.96 -7.51
N ARG A 136 8.19 -5.04 -7.96
CA ARG A 136 9.57 -5.33 -7.62
C ARG A 136 10.53 -4.28 -8.20
N GLY A 137 11.35 -3.70 -7.34
CA GLY A 137 12.44 -2.80 -7.69
C GLY A 137 12.03 -1.34 -7.93
N ASP A 138 13.00 -0.45 -7.72
CA ASP A 138 12.81 1.00 -7.67
C ASP A 138 12.17 1.58 -8.93
N GLU A 139 12.55 1.11 -10.13
CA GLU A 139 12.01 1.64 -11.39
C GLU A 139 10.48 1.49 -11.50
N ARG A 140 9.97 0.31 -11.12
CA ARG A 140 8.52 0.04 -11.15
C ARG A 140 7.79 0.83 -10.08
N GLN A 141 8.40 0.97 -8.92
CA GLN A 141 7.85 1.75 -7.81
C GLN A 141 7.82 3.25 -8.13
N ILE A 142 8.88 3.79 -8.76
CA ILE A 142 8.93 5.18 -9.23
C ILE A 142 7.84 5.41 -10.28
N LEU A 143 7.67 4.49 -11.23
CA LEU A 143 6.62 4.58 -12.23
C LEU A 143 5.23 4.58 -11.61
N GLU A 144 4.97 3.72 -10.62
CA GLU A 144 3.68 3.69 -9.92
C GLU A 144 3.44 5.00 -9.14
N GLN A 145 4.46 5.57 -8.49
CA GLN A 145 4.37 6.84 -7.76
C GLN A 145 4.02 8.04 -8.64
N GLN A 146 4.31 8.00 -9.94
CA GLN A 146 3.92 9.06 -10.89
C GLN A 146 2.40 9.27 -10.89
N ARG A 147 1.61 8.23 -10.57
CA ARG A 147 0.15 8.30 -10.52
C ARG A 147 -0.36 9.35 -9.52
N TRP A 148 0.36 9.56 -8.41
CA TRP A 148 -0.02 10.53 -7.38
C TRP A 148 1.03 11.63 -7.14
N GLN A 149 2.04 11.77 -8.01
CA GLN A 149 3.06 12.81 -7.87
C GLN A 149 2.45 14.22 -7.80
N HIS A 150 1.37 14.47 -8.53
CA HIS A 150 0.64 15.73 -8.53
C HIS A 150 -0.04 16.06 -7.19
N LEU A 151 -0.20 15.07 -6.29
CA LEU A 151 -0.74 15.25 -4.94
C LEU A 151 0.35 15.53 -3.91
N VAL A 152 1.63 15.30 -4.25
CA VAL A 152 2.75 15.49 -3.34
C VAL A 152 2.91 16.98 -3.05
N PRO A 153 2.76 17.43 -1.78
CA PRO A 153 2.92 18.83 -1.46
C PRO A 153 4.36 19.28 -1.70
N GLU A 154 4.54 20.52 -2.16
CA GLU A 154 5.84 21.19 -2.23
C GLU A 154 6.53 21.17 -0.86
N SER A 155 7.82 20.84 -0.79
CA SER A 155 8.56 20.88 0.47
C SER A 155 8.83 22.33 0.91
N VAL A 156 9.11 22.53 2.21
CA VAL A 156 9.47 23.86 2.73
C VAL A 156 10.75 24.38 2.06
N ASN A 157 11.70 23.49 1.76
CA ASN A 157 12.93 23.84 1.06
C ASN A 157 12.66 24.23 -0.39
N ASP A 158 11.85 23.46 -1.12
CA ASP A 158 11.51 23.78 -2.51
C ASP A 158 10.74 25.11 -2.59
N ARG A 159 9.80 25.32 -1.67
CA ARG A 159 9.06 26.58 -1.56
C ARG A 159 9.99 27.76 -1.27
N SER A 160 10.93 27.59 -0.36
CA SER A 160 11.90 28.63 -0.01
C SER A 160 12.82 28.97 -1.18
N HIS A 161 13.32 27.95 -1.89
CA HIS A 161 14.11 28.13 -3.11
C HIS A 161 13.32 28.84 -4.20
N ARG A 162 12.07 28.42 -4.45
CA ARG A 162 11.21 29.07 -5.45
C ARG A 162 10.96 30.54 -5.10
N LYS A 163 10.58 30.84 -3.86
CA LYS A 163 10.38 32.22 -3.40
C LYS A 163 11.64 33.08 -3.51
N TYR A 164 12.81 32.51 -3.21
CA TYR A 164 14.09 33.20 -3.38
C TYR A 164 14.32 33.58 -4.84
N TRP A 165 14.13 32.64 -5.77
CA TRP A 165 14.32 32.91 -7.20
C TRP A 165 13.25 33.83 -7.80
N GLU A 166 12.00 33.75 -7.32
CA GLU A 166 10.95 34.72 -7.66
C GLU A 166 11.33 36.14 -7.22
N TRP A 167 11.91 36.29 -6.02
CA TRP A 167 12.44 37.57 -5.54
C TRP A 167 13.61 38.06 -6.41
N VAL A 168 14.60 37.21 -6.71
CA VAL A 168 15.73 37.56 -7.59
C VAL A 168 15.24 38.05 -8.95
N ALA A 169 14.28 37.36 -9.55
CA ALA A 169 13.69 37.76 -10.83
C ALA A 169 12.97 39.13 -10.74
N SER A 170 12.22 39.36 -9.66
CA SER A 170 11.54 40.64 -9.41
C SER A 170 12.53 41.80 -9.24
N GLU A 171 13.64 41.59 -8.55
CA GLU A 171 14.68 42.61 -8.37
C GLU A 171 15.39 42.95 -9.68
N HIS A 172 15.76 41.93 -10.47
CA HIS A 172 16.32 42.16 -11.79
C HIS A 172 15.36 42.91 -12.72
N ALA A 173 14.06 42.61 -12.68
CA ALA A 173 13.05 43.35 -13.43
C ALA A 173 12.93 44.81 -13.00
N ALA A 174 13.22 45.11 -11.74
CA ALA A 174 13.29 46.47 -11.19
C ALA A 174 14.65 47.16 -11.42
N GLY A 175 15.60 46.52 -12.12
CA GLY A 175 16.95 47.04 -12.35
C GLY A 175 17.85 47.03 -11.11
N ARG A 176 17.47 46.28 -10.06
CA ARG A 176 18.23 46.17 -8.81
C ARG A 176 19.10 44.91 -8.81
N PRO A 177 20.28 44.94 -8.16
CA PRO A 177 21.12 43.76 -8.00
C PRO A 177 20.48 42.78 -7.00
N ALA A 178 20.34 41.52 -7.39
CA ALA A 178 19.92 40.42 -6.52
C ALA A 178 20.59 39.11 -6.94
N GLY A 179 20.60 38.13 -6.03
CA GLY A 179 21.17 36.80 -6.29
C GLY A 179 22.23 36.39 -5.27
N PRO A 180 22.86 35.22 -5.47
CA PRO A 180 23.82 34.67 -4.52
C PRO A 180 25.01 35.63 -4.32
N GLY A 181 25.29 35.98 -3.07
CA GLY A 181 26.42 36.85 -2.72
C GLY A 181 26.13 38.36 -2.75
N ILE A 182 24.89 38.77 -3.05
CA ILE A 182 24.47 40.18 -2.92
C ILE A 182 23.89 40.39 -1.52
N ARG A 183 24.46 41.33 -0.75
CA ARG A 183 24.01 41.73 0.60
C ARG A 183 23.03 42.88 0.53
#